data_AF-A0AAE4FRA7-F1
#
_entry.id   AF-A0AAE4FRA7-F1
#
_cell.length_a   1.000
_cell.length_b   1.000
_cell.length_c   1.000
_cell.angle_alpha   90.00
_cell.angle_beta   90.00
_cell.angle_gamma   90.00
#
_symmetry.space_group_name_H-M   'P 1'
#
loop_
_entity.id
_entity.type
_entity.pdbx_description
1 polymer ?
#
loop_
_entity_poly.entity_id
_entity_poly.type
_entity_poly.pdbx_seq_one_letter_code
_entity_poly.pdbx_strand_id
1 'polypeptide(L)'
;MAKSLRAAIYEDIKSRVQTGLTHNFPVESRLIMLGQISYAATRGEITLKQADELEAMLGLELLLPNFEQIREMGFWGDVEPAA
;
A
#
# COMPACT_ATOMS: atom_id res chain seq x y z
N MET A 1 8.96 -8.55 -26.09
CA MET A 1 7.85 -9.14 -25.32
C MET A 1 7.10 -8.02 -24.64
N ALA A 2 5.82 -7.82 -24.95
CA ALA A 2 5.01 -6.82 -24.24
C ALA A 2 4.82 -7.30 -22.79
N LYS A 3 5.28 -6.51 -21.81
CA LYS A 3 4.94 -6.73 -20.41
C LYS A 3 3.42 -6.63 -20.30
N SER A 4 2.76 -7.56 -19.58
CA SER A 4 1.33 -7.43 -19.34
C SER A 4 1.05 -6.12 -18.61
N LEU A 5 -0.11 -5.48 -18.87
CA LEU A 5 -0.49 -4.22 -18.23
C LEU A 5 -0.37 -4.31 -16.69
N ARG A 6 -0.77 -5.45 -16.12
CA ARG A 6 -0.62 -5.75 -14.68
C ARG A 6 0.82 -5.70 -14.20
N ALA A 7 1.73 -6.33 -14.95
CA ALA A 7 3.16 -6.33 -14.61
C ALA A 7 3.78 -4.94 -14.78
N ALA A 8 3.26 -4.09 -15.66
CA ALA A 8 3.70 -2.70 -15.77
C ALA A 8 3.24 -1.86 -14.56
N ILE A 9 1.98 -2.01 -14.13
CA ILE A 9 1.40 -1.29 -12.98
C ILE A 9 2.12 -1.68 -11.69
N TYR A 10 2.30 -2.97 -11.41
CA TYR A 10 3.03 -3.44 -10.22
C TYR A 10 4.43 -2.83 -10.14
N GLU A 11 5.17 -2.83 -11.25
CA GLU A 11 6.54 -2.33 -11.28
C GLU A 11 6.64 -0.80 -11.16
N ASP A 12 5.66 -0.06 -11.69
CA ASP A 12 5.55 1.39 -11.49
C ASP A 12 5.31 1.72 -10.01
N ILE A 13 4.33 1.08 -9.37
CA ILE A 13 4.05 1.29 -7.94
C ILE A 13 5.28 0.92 -7.10
N LYS A 14 5.89 -0.24 -7.37
CA LYS A 14 7.11 -0.70 -6.69
C LYS A 14 8.24 0.31 -6.82
N SER A 15 8.48 0.85 -8.02
CA SER A 15 9.51 1.85 -8.26
C SER A 15 9.26 3.13 -7.44
N ARG A 16 8.02 3.61 -7.39
CA ARG A 16 7.65 4.79 -6.59
C ARG A 16 7.84 4.55 -5.09
N VAL A 17 7.47 3.37 -4.58
CA VAL A 17 7.71 2.98 -3.18
C VAL A 17 9.21 3.01 -2.89
N GLN A 18 10.03 2.39 -3.75
CA GLN A 18 11.48 2.37 -3.59
C GLN A 18 12.07 3.78 -3.59
N THR A 19 11.69 4.63 -4.55
CA THR A 19 12.13 6.03 -4.61
C THR A 19 11.74 6.76 -3.33
N GLY A 20 10.48 6.66 -2.89
CA GLY A 20 10.01 7.27 -1.65
C GLY A 20 10.80 6.85 -0.42
N LEU A 21 11.07 5.55 -0.27
CA LEU A 21 11.89 5.01 0.82
C LEU A 21 13.33 5.52 0.77
N THR A 22 13.94 5.58 -0.42
CA THR A 22 15.31 6.07 -0.60
C THR A 22 15.43 7.56 -0.23
N HIS A 23 14.33 8.31 -0.35
CA HIS A 23 14.24 9.73 0.00
C HIS A 23 13.61 9.99 1.38
N ASN A 24 13.46 8.96 2.24
CA ASN A 24 12.87 9.08 3.57
C ASN A 24 11.51 9.80 3.57
N PHE A 25 10.63 9.46 2.64
CA PHE A 25 9.31 10.08 2.58
C PHE A 25 8.51 9.85 3.88
N PRO A 26 7.68 10.85 4.27
CA PRO A 26 7.01 10.86 5.57
C PRO A 26 5.91 9.79 5.65
N VAL A 27 5.46 9.49 6.88
CA VAL A 27 4.47 8.42 7.15
C VAL A 27 3.18 8.64 6.38
N GLU A 28 2.75 9.89 6.25
CA GLU A 28 1.56 10.31 5.52
C GLU A 28 1.67 9.94 4.03
N SER A 29 2.85 10.10 3.43
CA SER A 29 3.09 9.66 2.05
C SER A 29 3.03 8.15 1.91
N ARG A 30 3.49 7.39 2.91
CA ARG A 30 3.35 5.93 2.92
C ARG A 30 1.89 5.50 3.00
N LEU A 31 1.07 6.17 3.82
CA LEU A 31 -0.37 5.91 3.92
C LEU A 31 -1.12 6.22 2.61
N ILE A 32 -0.75 7.30 1.90
CA ILE A 32 -1.30 7.60 0.57
C ILE A 32 -0.94 6.47 -0.42
N MET A 33 0.29 6.00 -0.40
CA MET A 33 0.73 4.89 -1.25
C MET A 33 0.00 3.58 -0.92
N LEU A 34 -0.25 3.30 0.36
CA LEU A 34 -1.07 2.17 0.78
C LEU A 34 -2.46 2.23 0.15
N GLY A 35 -3.12 3.40 0.19
CA GLY A 35 -4.43 3.59 -0.45
C GLY A 35 -4.39 3.32 -1.96
N GLN A 36 -3.32 3.74 -2.65
CA GLN A 36 -3.13 3.45 -4.08
C GLN A 36 -2.94 1.95 -4.35
N ILE A 37 -2.18 1.25 -3.50
CA ILE A 37 -1.98 -0.20 -3.59
C ILE A 37 -3.32 -0.92 -3.40
N SER A 38 -4.07 -0.58 -2.36
CA SER A 38 -5.40 -1.16 -2.10
C SER A 38 -6.34 -0.91 -3.28
N TYR A 39 -6.35 0.30 -3.84
CA TYR A 39 -7.17 0.62 -5.00
C TYR A 39 -6.79 -0.21 -6.24
N ALA A 40 -5.50 -0.34 -6.57
CA ALA A 40 -5.03 -1.18 -7.68
C ALA A 40 -5.41 -2.67 -7.47
N ALA A 41 -5.32 -3.17 -6.24
CA ALA A 41 -5.72 -4.53 -5.89
C ALA A 41 -7.22 -4.77 -6.08
N THR A 42 -8.07 -3.84 -5.59
CA THR A 42 -9.55 -3.96 -5.74
C THR A 42 -10.00 -3.95 -7.20
N ARG A 43 -9.28 -3.24 -8.08
CA ARG A 43 -9.54 -3.23 -9.53
C ARG A 43 -8.99 -4.46 -10.27
N GLY A 44 -8.27 -5.34 -9.59
CA GLY A 44 -7.60 -6.49 -10.21
C GLY A 44 -6.47 -6.08 -11.17
N GLU A 45 -5.89 -4.89 -10.97
CA GLU A 45 -4.73 -4.39 -11.71
C GLU A 45 -3.43 -5.03 -11.20
N ILE A 46 -3.41 -5.40 -9.93
CA ILE A 46 -2.38 -6.24 -9.29
C ILE A 46 -3.05 -7.39 -8.53
N THR A 47 -2.31 -8.45 -8.24
CA THR A 47 -2.81 -9.55 -7.38
C THR A 47 -2.76 -9.18 -5.91
N LEU A 48 -3.52 -9.89 -5.07
CA LEU A 48 -3.45 -9.71 -3.60
C LEU A 48 -2.03 -9.93 -3.08
N LYS A 49 -1.34 -10.98 -3.56
CA LYS A 49 0.06 -11.24 -3.20
C LYS A 49 0.98 -10.07 -3.55
N GLN A 50 0.79 -9.43 -4.71
CA GLN A 50 1.57 -8.25 -5.09
C GLN A 50 1.25 -7.04 -4.21
N ALA A 51 0.00 -6.89 -3.78
CA ALA A 51 -0.39 -5.86 -2.85
C ALA A 51 0.26 -6.07 -1.47
N ASP A 52 0.25 -7.30 -0.95
CA ASP A 52 0.89 -7.66 0.33
C ASP A 52 2.40 -7.38 0.30
N GLU A 53 3.07 -7.72 -0.81
CA GLU A 53 4.49 -7.41 -1.02
C GLU A 53 4.76 -5.88 -0.97
N LEU A 54 3.91 -5.08 -1.60
CA LEU A 54 4.06 -3.62 -1.64
C LEU A 54 3.72 -2.97 -0.29
N GLU A 55 2.71 -3.48 0.42
CA GLU A 55 2.35 -3.04 1.77
C GLU A 55 3.49 -3.31 2.76
N ALA A 56 4.06 -4.51 2.72
CA ALA A 56 5.23 -4.85 3.54
C ALA A 56 6.42 -3.92 3.26
N MET A 57 6.64 -3.52 1.99
CA MET A 57 7.70 -2.57 1.64
C MET A 57 7.49 -1.19 2.28
N LEU A 58 6.24 -0.75 2.50
CA LEU A 58 5.98 0.54 3.15
C LEU A 58 6.35 0.54 4.64
N GLY A 59 6.41 -0.63 5.28
CA GLY A 59 6.84 -0.78 6.67
C GLY A 59 5.97 -0.02 7.67
N LEU A 60 4.69 0.17 7.36
CA LEU A 60 3.76 0.94 8.19
C LEU A 60 3.50 0.28 9.55
N GLU A 61 3.52 -1.05 9.62
CA GLU A 61 3.44 -1.83 10.87
C GLU A 61 4.53 -1.45 11.88
N LEU A 62 5.72 -1.06 11.41
CA LEU A 62 6.85 -0.66 12.25
C LEU A 62 6.74 0.80 12.73
N LEU A 63 5.93 1.60 12.04
CA LEU A 63 5.82 3.05 12.26
C LEU A 63 4.56 3.44 13.01
N LEU A 64 3.49 2.65 12.89
CA LEU A 64 2.18 2.91 13.46
C LEU A 64 1.82 1.79 14.44
N PRO A 65 1.76 2.06 15.76
CA PRO A 65 1.16 1.10 16.67
C PRO A 65 -0.30 0.85 16.28
N ASN A 66 -0.75 -0.40 16.38
CA ASN A 66 -2.10 -0.83 15.97
C ASN A 66 -2.41 -0.62 14.47
N PHE A 67 -1.40 -0.74 13.61
CA PHE A 67 -1.56 -0.55 12.16
C PHE A 67 -2.71 -1.37 11.55
N GLU A 68 -2.87 -2.63 11.93
CA GLU A 68 -3.99 -3.46 11.43
C GLU A 68 -5.35 -2.82 11.71
N GLN A 69 -5.56 -2.33 12.93
CA GLN A 69 -6.79 -1.66 13.32
C GLN A 69 -6.98 -0.34 12.54
N ILE A 70 -5.93 0.47 12.41
CA ILE A 70 -5.95 1.72 11.62
C ILE A 70 -6.29 1.44 10.15
N ARG A 71 -5.73 0.36 9.59
CA ARG A 71 -5.95 -0.06 8.22
C ARG A 71 -7.40 -0.49 8.01
N GLU A 72 -7.96 -1.29 8.91
CA GLU A 72 -9.36 -1.70 8.85
C GLU A 72 -10.30 -0.51 8.98
N MET A 73 -10.07 0.37 9.95
CA MET A 73 -10.84 1.62 10.13
C MET A 73 -10.80 2.50 8.87
N GLY A 74 -9.62 2.65 8.26
CA GLY A 74 -9.47 3.41 7.01
C GLY A 74 -10.16 2.76 5.80
N PHE A 75 -10.23 1.42 5.77
CA PHE A 75 -10.89 0.68 4.68
C PHE A 75 -12.42 0.71 4.80
N TRP A 76 -12.94 0.53 6.00
CA TRP A 76 -14.38 0.48 6.26
C TRP A 76 -15.02 1.85 6.53
N GLY A 77 -14.20 2.87 6.81
CA GLY A 77 -14.68 4.19 7.20
C GLY A 77 -15.20 4.26 8.63
N ASP A 78 -15.00 3.20 9.43
CA ASP A 78 -15.40 3.14 10.83
C ASP A 78 -14.36 3.84 11.70
N VAL A 79 -14.77 4.94 12.32
CA VAL A 79 -13.91 5.81 13.14
C VAL A 79 -13.91 5.44 14.63
N GLU A 80 -14.68 4.42 15.03
CA GLU A 80 -14.75 3.99 16.43
C GLU A 80 -13.88 2.76 16.67
N PRO A 81 -12.95 2.80 17.64
CA PRO A 81 -12.25 1.59 18.06
C PRO A 81 -13.28 0.62 18.65
N ALA A 82 -13.24 -0.64 18.23
CA ALA A 82 -14.02 -1.71 18.85
C ALA A 82 -13.80 -1.67 20.37
N ALA A 83 -14.88 -1.41 21.11
CA ALA A 83 -14.91 -1.24 22.56
C ALA A 83 -14.56 -2.52 23.32
#